data_AF-A0A2V8QMR3-F1
#
_entry.id   AF-A0A2V8QMR3-F1
#
_cell.length_a   1.000
_cell.length_b   1.000
_cell.length_c   1.000
_cell.angle_alpha   90.00
_cell.angle_beta   90.00
_cell.angle_gamma   90.00
#
_symmetry.space_group_name_H-M   'P 1'
#
loop_
_entity.id
_entity.type
_entity.pdbx_description
1 polymer ?
#
loop_
_entity_poly.entity_id
_entity_poly.type
_entity_poly.pdbx_seq_one_letter_code
_entity_poly.pdbx_strand_id
1 'polypeptide(L)'
;VGLNNHRLLREVERRAEENRRLYEDLKDIYKDTVRAFAAAIDCKDKYTQGHSERVGKYSEIIAREMGWSEEEVEGIAVAGYLHDIGKLVVDREIINAPYRIDAKQSSELNRHPAAGYEILRPINHPFADIPLMARYHHERPDGRGYPDGLKDEEIPIGAKIVSLADSFDAMTTDRPYRAALPL
;
A
#
# COMPACT_ATOMS: atom_id res chain seq x y z
N VAL A 1 -6.60 -43.36 32.63
CA VAL A 1 -6.24 -41.92 32.56
C VAL A 1 -5.36 -41.60 31.34
N GLY A 2 -4.29 -42.35 31.05
CA GLY A 2 -3.40 -42.07 29.90
C GLY A 2 -4.01 -42.11 28.49
N LEU A 3 -4.95 -43.02 28.20
CA LEU A 3 -5.61 -43.12 26.88
C LEU A 3 -6.48 -41.89 26.54
N ASN A 4 -7.10 -41.27 27.55
CA ASN A 4 -7.96 -40.10 27.34
C ASN A 4 -7.11 -38.84 27.09
N ASN A 5 -5.96 -38.72 27.78
CA ASN A 5 -5.00 -37.65 27.54
C ASN A 5 -4.37 -37.73 26.15
N HIS A 6 -4.04 -38.94 25.67
CA HIS A 6 -3.48 -39.11 24.31
C HIS A 6 -4.47 -38.75 23.21
N ARG A 7 -5.76 -39.07 23.41
CA ARG A 7 -6.83 -38.69 22.47
C ARG A 7 -7.09 -37.17 22.48
N LEU A 8 -7.07 -36.54 23.65
CA LEU A 8 -7.19 -35.09 23.79
C LEU A 8 -6.01 -34.36 23.15
N LEU A 9 -4.78 -34.83 23.36
CA LEU A 9 -3.58 -34.25 22.74
C LEU A 9 -3.66 -34.28 21.21
N ARG A 10 -4.01 -35.44 20.62
CA ARG A 10 -4.20 -35.54 19.16
C ARG A 10 -5.28 -34.60 18.63
N GLU A 11 -6.37 -34.41 19.37
CA GLU A 11 -7.43 -33.49 18.95
C GLU A 11 -6.98 -32.03 19.03
N VAL A 12 -6.19 -31.65 20.05
CA VAL A 12 -5.59 -30.31 20.15
C VAL A 12 -4.60 -30.08 19.01
N GLU A 13 -3.72 -31.03 18.72
CA GLU A 13 -2.78 -30.95 17.59
C GLU A 13 -3.52 -30.81 16.25
N ARG A 14 -4.56 -31.62 16.03
CA ARG A 14 -5.39 -31.56 14.82
C ARG A 14 -6.06 -30.19 14.66
N ARG A 15 -6.62 -29.63 15.73
CA ARG A 15 -7.23 -28.29 15.70
C ARG A 15 -6.22 -27.18 15.52
N ALA A 16 -5.02 -27.32 16.09
CA ALA A 16 -3.94 -26.36 15.90
C ALA A 16 -3.51 -26.31 14.42
N GLU A 17 -3.41 -27.47 13.77
CA GLU A 17 -3.08 -27.57 12.35
C GLU A 17 -4.21 -27.00 11.47
N GLU A 18 -5.46 -27.32 11.78
CA GLU A 18 -6.64 -26.79 11.09
C GLU A 18 -6.72 -25.26 11.22
N ASN A 19 -6.49 -24.71 12.42
CA ASN A 19 -6.44 -23.27 12.64
C ASN A 19 -5.30 -22.60 11.88
N ARG A 20 -4.11 -23.23 11.83
CA ARG A 20 -2.97 -22.70 11.08
C ARG A 20 -3.31 -22.60 9.59
N ARG A 21 -3.92 -23.65 9.03
CA ARG A 21 -4.36 -23.65 7.64
C ARG A 21 -5.42 -22.58 7.36
N LEU A 22 -6.44 -22.46 8.21
CA LEU A 22 -7.47 -21.42 8.08
C LEU A 22 -6.87 -20.01 8.15
N TYR A 23 -5.83 -19.82 8.96
CA TYR A 23 -5.12 -18.55 9.07
C TYR A 23 -4.35 -18.21 7.78
N GLU A 24 -3.62 -19.17 7.20
CA GLU A 24 -2.94 -18.99 5.91
C GLU A 24 -3.95 -18.72 4.78
N ASP A 25 -5.05 -19.47 4.71
CA ASP A 25 -6.10 -19.27 3.71
C ASP A 25 -6.70 -17.85 3.83
N LEU A 26 -6.92 -17.35 5.05
CA LEU A 26 -7.39 -15.99 5.31
C LEU A 26 -6.37 -14.94 4.86
N LYS A 27 -5.09 -15.19 5.09
CA LYS A 27 -3.99 -14.31 4.68
C LYS A 27 -3.89 -14.21 3.16
N ASP A 28 -4.07 -15.31 2.44
CA ASP A 28 -4.09 -15.33 0.97
C ASP A 28 -5.30 -14.57 0.42
N ILE A 29 -6.50 -14.81 0.97
CA ILE A 29 -7.72 -14.07 0.59
C ILE A 29 -7.53 -12.56 0.83
N TYR A 30 -6.89 -12.18 1.94
CA TYR A 30 -6.59 -10.79 2.23
C TYR A 30 -5.67 -10.19 1.15
N LYS A 31 -4.57 -10.87 0.81
CA LYS A 31 -3.64 -10.43 -0.24
C LYS A 31 -4.33 -10.29 -1.60
N ASP A 32 -5.18 -11.24 -1.97
CA ASP A 32 -5.91 -11.18 -3.24
C ASP A 32 -6.94 -10.04 -3.27
N THR A 33 -7.60 -9.77 -2.14
CA THR A 33 -8.51 -8.62 -2.00
C THR A 33 -7.76 -7.29 -2.13
N VAL A 34 -6.58 -7.18 -1.51
CA VAL A 34 -5.70 -6.01 -1.63
C VAL A 34 -5.30 -5.78 -3.09
N ARG A 35 -4.86 -6.82 -3.79
CA ARG A 35 -4.50 -6.73 -5.22
C ARG A 35 -5.70 -6.37 -6.10
N ALA A 36 -6.89 -6.87 -5.79
CA ALA A 36 -8.11 -6.50 -6.49
C ALA A 36 -8.43 -5.00 -6.31
N PHE A 37 -8.23 -4.45 -5.10
CA PHE A 37 -8.36 -3.00 -4.89
C PHE A 37 -7.29 -2.21 -5.63
N ALA A 38 -6.03 -2.64 -5.62
CA ALA A 38 -4.96 -2.03 -6.40
C ALA A 38 -5.33 -1.95 -7.90
N ALA A 39 -5.83 -3.06 -8.46
CA ALA A 39 -6.30 -3.11 -9.84
C ALA A 39 -7.51 -2.17 -10.10
N ALA A 40 -8.42 -2.02 -9.13
CA ALA A 40 -9.55 -1.11 -9.24
C ALA A 40 -9.14 0.36 -9.24
N ILE A 41 -8.14 0.73 -8.42
CA ILE A 41 -7.52 2.07 -8.42
C ILE A 41 -6.94 2.35 -9.81
N ASP A 42 -6.09 1.45 -10.30
CA ASP A 42 -5.44 1.57 -11.61
C ASP A 42 -6.45 1.62 -12.77
N CYS A 43 -7.64 1.03 -12.64
CA CYS A 43 -8.69 1.12 -13.67
C CYS A 43 -9.35 2.52 -13.74
N LYS A 44 -9.27 3.29 -12.65
CA LYS A 44 -9.75 4.68 -12.62
C LYS A 44 -8.79 5.65 -13.29
N ASP A 45 -7.50 5.36 -13.25
CA ASP A 45 -6.43 6.14 -13.84
C ASP A 45 -5.88 5.44 -15.09
N LYS A 46 -6.23 5.96 -16.27
CA LYS A 46 -5.88 5.35 -17.56
C LYS A 46 -4.37 5.19 -17.79
N TYR A 47 -3.54 5.82 -16.96
CA TYR A 47 -2.10 5.94 -17.17
C TYR A 47 -1.26 5.22 -16.12
N THR A 48 -1.89 4.62 -15.11
CA THR A 48 -1.19 3.93 -14.02
C THR A 48 -1.43 2.41 -14.06
N GLN A 49 -1.75 1.81 -15.20
CA GLN A 49 -2.00 0.36 -15.23
C GLN A 49 -0.78 -0.44 -14.68
N GLY A 50 -1.00 -1.18 -13.60
CA GLY A 50 0.02 -1.96 -12.91
C GLY A 50 0.98 -1.13 -12.06
N HIS A 51 0.74 0.17 -11.90
CA HIS A 51 1.55 1.07 -11.06
C HIS A 51 1.51 0.64 -9.61
N SER A 52 0.32 0.47 -9.06
CA SER A 52 0.13 0.08 -7.66
C SER A 52 0.84 -1.25 -7.37
N GLU A 53 0.76 -2.21 -8.31
CA GLU A 53 1.47 -3.49 -8.24
C GLU A 53 3.01 -3.33 -8.24
N ARG A 54 3.56 -2.45 -9.09
CA ARG A 54 5.00 -2.18 -9.16
C ARG A 54 5.49 -1.48 -7.89
N VAL A 55 4.77 -0.48 -7.40
CA VAL A 55 5.10 0.23 -6.15
C VAL A 55 5.12 -0.73 -4.96
N GLY A 56 4.14 -1.63 -4.85
CA GLY A 56 4.15 -2.68 -3.82
C GLY A 56 5.38 -3.58 -3.91
N LYS A 57 5.73 -4.05 -5.12
CA LYS A 57 6.93 -4.88 -5.35
C LYS A 57 8.24 -4.15 -5.05
N TYR A 58 8.36 -2.90 -5.45
CA TYR A 58 9.55 -2.10 -5.13
C TYR A 58 9.67 -1.88 -3.63
N SER A 59 8.56 -1.62 -2.95
CA SER A 59 8.53 -1.48 -1.49
C SER A 59 8.96 -2.77 -0.79
N GLU A 60 8.51 -3.93 -1.28
CA GLU A 60 8.95 -5.25 -0.81
C GLU A 60 10.46 -5.43 -0.95
N ILE A 61 11.00 -5.16 -2.15
CA ILE A 61 12.44 -5.29 -2.44
C ILE A 61 13.26 -4.38 -1.52
N ILE A 62 12.87 -3.11 -1.39
CA ILE A 62 13.56 -2.15 -0.54
C ILE A 62 13.59 -2.63 0.92
N ALA A 63 12.46 -3.08 1.46
CA ALA A 63 12.39 -3.55 2.85
C ALA A 63 13.20 -4.84 3.09
N ARG A 64 13.19 -5.78 2.13
CA ARG A 64 14.05 -6.99 2.20
C ARG A 64 15.53 -6.62 2.26
N GLU A 65 15.97 -5.70 1.41
CA GLU A 65 17.37 -5.22 1.40
C GLU A 65 17.74 -4.45 2.69
N MET A 66 16.75 -3.83 3.34
CA MET A 66 16.92 -3.20 4.67
C MET A 66 16.93 -4.21 5.83
N GLY A 67 16.73 -5.51 5.57
CA GLY A 67 16.77 -6.57 6.58
C GLY A 67 15.52 -6.64 7.47
N TRP A 68 14.37 -6.16 6.99
CA TRP A 68 13.09 -6.28 7.70
C TRP A 68 12.63 -7.74 7.78
N SER A 69 11.79 -8.05 8.77
CA SER A 69 11.17 -9.39 8.88
C SER A 69 10.19 -9.65 7.73
N GLU A 70 9.91 -10.92 7.41
CA GLU A 70 8.95 -11.27 6.35
C GLU A 70 7.55 -10.67 6.59
N GLU A 71 7.12 -10.55 7.85
CA GLU A 71 5.83 -9.94 8.20
C GLU A 71 5.81 -8.43 7.89
N GLU A 72 6.90 -7.72 8.22
CA GLU A 72 7.04 -6.29 7.91
C GLU A 72 7.17 -6.05 6.39
N VAL A 73 7.89 -6.92 5.69
CA VAL A 73 8.04 -6.91 4.22
C VAL A 73 6.69 -7.10 3.53
N GLU A 74 5.86 -8.02 4.00
CA GLU A 74 4.50 -8.19 3.48
C GLU A 74 3.63 -6.96 3.78
N GLY A 75 3.73 -6.41 4.99
CA GLY A 75 2.99 -5.21 5.38
C GLY A 75 3.30 -4.00 4.51
N ILE A 76 4.57 -3.76 4.21
CA ILE A 76 4.96 -2.62 3.36
C ILE A 76 4.59 -2.85 1.89
N ALA A 77 4.62 -4.08 1.40
CA ALA A 77 4.12 -4.41 0.06
C ALA A 77 2.63 -4.07 -0.06
N VAL A 78 1.82 -4.46 0.95
CA VAL A 78 0.40 -4.10 1.04
C VAL A 78 0.20 -2.58 1.10
N ALA A 79 1.01 -1.86 1.86
CA ALA A 79 0.96 -0.41 1.89
C ALA A 79 1.23 0.21 0.51
N GLY A 80 2.22 -0.31 -0.23
CA GLY A 80 2.51 0.11 -1.59
C GLY A 80 1.36 -0.18 -2.58
N TYR A 81 0.70 -1.34 -2.46
CA TYR A 81 -0.47 -1.68 -3.30
C TYR A 81 -1.66 -0.73 -3.07
N LEU A 82 -1.80 -0.18 -1.86
CA LEU A 82 -2.97 0.61 -1.46
C LEU A 82 -2.69 2.10 -1.29
N HIS A 83 -1.46 2.57 -1.51
CA HIS A 83 -1.05 3.95 -1.21
C HIS A 83 -1.99 4.99 -1.84
N ASP A 84 -2.48 4.67 -3.04
CA ASP A 84 -3.32 5.52 -3.88
C ASP A 84 -4.83 5.25 -3.77
N ILE A 85 -5.30 4.43 -2.81
CA ILE A 85 -6.73 4.04 -2.70
C ILE A 85 -7.66 5.26 -2.56
N GLY A 86 -7.16 6.36 -2.01
CA GLY A 86 -7.91 7.61 -1.93
C GLY A 86 -8.20 8.26 -3.29
N LYS A 87 -7.52 7.91 -4.38
CA LYS A 87 -7.88 8.38 -5.73
C LYS A 87 -9.30 7.97 -6.12
N LEU A 88 -9.90 6.99 -5.46
CA LEU A 88 -11.31 6.62 -5.62
C LEU A 88 -12.29 7.77 -5.33
N VAL A 89 -11.93 8.74 -4.50
CA VAL A 89 -12.80 9.90 -4.20
C VAL A 89 -12.51 11.14 -5.04
N VAL A 90 -11.40 11.16 -5.79
CA VAL A 90 -11.02 12.29 -6.66
C VAL A 90 -11.75 12.21 -8.01
N ASP A 91 -12.13 13.33 -8.60
CA ASP A 91 -12.80 13.33 -9.91
C ASP A 91 -11.91 12.69 -11.00
N ARG A 92 -12.52 11.83 -11.83
CA ARG A 92 -11.83 11.15 -12.94
C ARG A 92 -11.28 12.15 -13.96
N GLU A 93 -11.95 13.29 -14.15
CA GLU A 93 -11.50 14.34 -15.09
C GLU A 93 -10.20 15.00 -14.62
N ILE A 94 -9.98 15.12 -13.31
CA ILE A 94 -8.75 15.66 -12.73
C ILE A 94 -7.61 14.64 -12.86
N ILE A 95 -7.88 13.37 -12.50
CA ILE A 95 -6.89 12.28 -12.58
C ILE A 95 -6.38 12.08 -14.01
N ASN A 96 -7.29 12.09 -14.98
CA ASN A 96 -6.97 11.79 -16.38
C ASN A 96 -6.79 13.06 -17.24
N ALA A 97 -6.53 14.21 -16.64
CA ALA A 97 -6.38 15.46 -17.37
C ALA A 97 -5.21 15.36 -18.37
N PRO A 98 -5.44 15.61 -19.69
CA PRO A 98 -4.38 15.57 -20.71
C PRO A 98 -3.52 16.84 -20.71
N TYR A 99 -3.73 17.73 -19.74
CA TYR A 99 -3.10 19.03 -19.61
C TYR A 99 -2.57 19.23 -18.18
N ARG A 100 -1.76 20.26 -17.96
CA ARG A 100 -1.33 20.64 -16.62
C ARG A 100 -2.52 21.11 -15.80
N ILE A 101 -2.84 20.40 -14.73
CA ILE A 101 -3.90 20.77 -13.81
C ILE A 101 -3.60 22.10 -13.10
N ASP A 102 -4.64 22.88 -12.83
CA ASP A 102 -4.52 24.15 -12.10
C ASP A 102 -4.35 23.93 -10.58
N ALA A 103 -4.16 25.02 -9.83
CA ALA A 103 -3.96 24.94 -8.38
C ALA A 103 -5.17 24.37 -7.63
N LYS A 104 -6.40 24.59 -8.13
CA LYS A 104 -7.62 24.06 -7.52
C LYS A 104 -7.73 22.55 -7.75
N GLN A 105 -7.49 22.12 -8.99
CA GLN A 105 -7.45 20.70 -9.36
C GLN A 105 -6.34 19.95 -8.62
N SER A 106 -5.15 20.57 -8.49
CA SER A 106 -4.06 20.01 -7.69
C SER A 106 -4.44 19.91 -6.22
N SER A 107 -5.12 20.90 -5.65
CA SER A 107 -5.61 20.83 -4.27
C SER A 107 -6.61 19.69 -4.07
N GLU A 108 -7.48 19.42 -5.04
CA GLU A 108 -8.41 18.28 -4.97
C GLU A 108 -7.68 16.94 -5.10
N LEU A 109 -6.72 16.82 -6.01
CA LEU A 109 -5.89 15.62 -6.15
C LEU A 109 -5.08 15.33 -4.88
N ASN A 110 -4.52 16.36 -4.24
CA ASN A 110 -3.72 16.23 -3.02
C ASN A 110 -4.53 15.79 -1.79
N ARG A 111 -5.85 15.66 -1.89
CA ARG A 111 -6.70 15.11 -0.82
C ARG A 111 -6.65 13.58 -0.75
N HIS A 112 -6.18 12.92 -1.80
CA HIS A 112 -6.21 11.46 -1.87
C HIS A 112 -5.43 10.76 -0.73
N PRO A 113 -4.31 11.26 -0.18
CA PRO A 113 -3.64 10.56 0.91
C PRO A 113 -4.50 10.55 2.18
N ALA A 114 -5.10 11.69 2.52
CA ALA A 114 -6.02 11.79 3.66
C ALA A 114 -7.29 10.94 3.46
N ALA A 115 -7.84 10.91 2.25
CA ALA A 115 -8.96 10.03 1.93
C ALA A 115 -8.57 8.55 2.00
N GLY A 116 -7.36 8.20 1.56
CA GLY A 116 -6.83 6.84 1.63
C GLY A 116 -6.72 6.34 3.07
N TYR A 117 -6.22 7.19 3.97
CA TYR A 117 -6.23 6.92 5.41
C TYR A 117 -7.63 6.61 5.94
N GLU A 118 -8.61 7.43 5.60
CA GLU A 118 -10.00 7.27 6.05
C GLU A 118 -10.66 6.00 5.51
N ILE A 119 -10.31 5.58 4.29
CA ILE A 119 -10.78 4.33 3.67
C ILE A 119 -10.15 3.11 4.36
N LEU A 120 -8.86 3.17 4.69
CA LEU A 120 -8.11 2.03 5.20
C LEU A 120 -8.23 1.84 6.71
N ARG A 121 -8.30 2.93 7.50
CA ARG A 121 -8.32 2.86 8.97
C ARG A 121 -9.40 1.95 9.60
N PRO A 122 -10.59 1.70 9.00
CA PRO A 122 -11.58 0.80 9.59
C PRO A 122 -11.21 -0.68 9.46
N ILE A 123 -10.25 -1.03 8.60
CA ILE A 123 -9.84 -2.42 8.37
C ILE A 123 -8.92 -2.85 9.50
N ASN A 124 -9.21 -4.00 10.11
CA ASN A 124 -8.28 -4.65 11.02
C ASN A 124 -7.18 -5.34 10.20
N HIS A 125 -6.18 -4.57 9.81
CA HIS A 125 -5.07 -5.05 9.01
C HIS A 125 -4.24 -6.09 9.79
N PRO A 126 -3.77 -7.17 9.13
CA PRO A 126 -2.83 -8.09 9.75
C PRO A 126 -1.45 -7.45 9.96
N PHE A 127 -1.17 -6.31 9.32
CA PHE A 127 0.09 -5.57 9.41
C PHE A 127 -0.14 -4.18 9.99
N ALA A 128 0.85 -3.65 10.72
CA ALA A 128 0.75 -2.35 11.35
C ALA A 128 0.80 -1.19 10.33
N ASP A 129 0.14 -0.08 10.67
CA ASP A 129 0.35 1.26 10.11
C ASP A 129 0.12 1.45 8.59
N ILE A 130 -0.47 0.48 7.88
CA ILE A 130 -0.84 0.62 6.45
C ILE A 130 -1.59 1.93 6.15
N PRO A 131 -2.61 2.36 6.94
CA PRO A 131 -3.29 3.63 6.68
C PRO A 131 -2.36 4.85 6.73
N LEU A 132 -1.33 4.83 7.60
CA LEU A 132 -0.39 5.94 7.75
C LEU A 132 0.55 6.03 6.54
N MET A 133 0.94 4.91 5.96
CA MET A 133 1.74 4.88 4.72
C MET A 133 0.96 5.49 3.56
N ALA A 134 -0.33 5.16 3.44
CA ALA A 134 -1.20 5.81 2.46
C ALA A 134 -1.37 7.32 2.76
N ARG A 135 -1.41 7.73 4.02
CA ARG A 135 -1.52 9.15 4.38
C ARG A 135 -0.27 9.96 4.04
N TYR A 136 0.92 9.39 4.28
CA TYR A 136 2.16 10.16 4.34
C TYR A 136 3.14 9.89 3.20
N HIS A 137 2.81 9.06 2.21
CA HIS A 137 3.71 8.77 1.09
C HIS A 137 4.06 9.99 0.21
N HIS A 138 3.31 11.11 0.35
CA HIS A 138 3.63 12.39 -0.28
C HIS A 138 4.20 13.44 0.69
N GLU A 139 4.48 13.05 1.94
CA GLU A 139 5.27 13.89 2.84
C GLU A 139 6.72 13.95 2.39
N ARG A 140 7.38 15.07 2.71
CA ARG A 140 8.75 15.34 2.27
C ARG A 140 9.62 15.72 3.46
N PRO A 141 10.86 15.22 3.55
CA PRO A 141 11.79 15.56 4.64
C PRO A 141 11.98 17.07 4.88
N ASP A 142 11.78 17.92 3.87
CA ASP A 142 11.87 19.37 3.96
C ASP A 142 10.60 20.08 4.49
N GLY A 143 9.57 19.32 4.88
CA GLY A 143 8.29 19.84 5.38
C GLY A 143 7.42 20.50 4.30
N ARG A 144 7.75 20.32 3.01
CA ARG A 144 6.97 20.87 1.89
C ARG A 144 6.04 19.83 1.24
N GLY A 145 5.91 18.68 1.89
CA GLY A 145 4.99 17.62 1.50
C GLY A 145 3.56 17.92 1.92
N TYR A 146 2.70 16.92 1.75
CA TYR A 146 1.29 16.97 2.12
C TYR A 146 0.84 15.56 2.53
N PRO A 147 -0.26 15.40 3.30
CA PRO A 147 -1.25 16.41 3.68
C PRO A 147 -0.91 17.29 4.88
N ASP A 148 0.01 16.87 5.75
CA ASP A 148 0.24 17.44 7.07
C ASP A 148 1.54 18.27 7.17
N GLY A 149 2.43 18.15 6.18
CA GLY A 149 3.67 18.95 6.12
C GLY A 149 4.72 18.48 7.11
N LEU A 150 4.78 17.17 7.32
CA LEU A 150 5.68 16.51 8.28
C LEU A 150 7.15 16.70 7.87
N LYS A 151 8.03 16.82 8.86
CA LYS A 151 9.49 16.83 8.67
C LYS A 151 10.06 15.42 8.76
N ASP A 152 11.31 15.27 8.36
CA ASP A 152 11.97 13.97 8.21
C ASP A 152 11.76 13.01 9.40
N GLU A 153 11.93 13.50 10.62
CA GLU A 153 11.81 12.69 11.84
C GLU A 153 10.37 12.28 12.18
N GLU A 154 9.38 12.97 11.61
CA GLU A 154 7.95 12.72 11.84
C GLU A 154 7.37 11.75 10.80
N ILE A 155 8.02 11.60 9.64
CA ILE A 155 7.55 10.73 8.56
C ILE A 155 7.91 9.27 8.88
N PRO A 156 6.93 8.35 8.97
CA PRO A 156 7.20 6.94 9.18
C PRO A 156 8.13 6.38 8.10
N ILE A 157 9.09 5.53 8.48
CA ILE A 157 10.03 4.94 7.53
C ILE A 157 9.32 4.18 6.40
N GLY A 158 8.20 3.51 6.69
CA GLY A 158 7.37 2.87 5.67
C GLY A 158 6.82 3.86 4.64
N ALA A 159 6.36 5.04 5.06
CA ALA A 159 5.89 6.06 4.14
C ALA A 159 7.02 6.58 3.23
N LYS A 160 8.26 6.69 3.76
CA LYS A 160 9.44 7.04 2.95
C LYS A 160 9.77 5.97 1.91
N ILE A 161 9.66 4.69 2.28
CA ILE A 161 9.88 3.56 1.35
C ILE A 161 8.85 3.60 0.22
N VAL A 162 7.56 3.77 0.56
CA VAL A 162 6.49 3.86 -0.45
C VAL A 162 6.69 5.09 -1.34
N SER A 163 7.06 6.24 -0.77
CA SER A 163 7.35 7.47 -1.52
C SER A 163 8.51 7.29 -2.52
N LEU A 164 9.57 6.60 -2.10
CA LEU A 164 10.71 6.27 -2.95
C LEU A 164 10.30 5.32 -4.08
N ALA A 165 9.54 4.27 -3.76
CA ALA A 165 9.03 3.31 -4.73
C ALA A 165 8.10 3.95 -5.77
N ASP A 166 7.15 4.79 -5.33
CA ASP A 166 6.23 5.55 -6.18
C ASP A 166 7.00 6.50 -7.12
N SER A 167 7.93 7.28 -6.55
CA SER A 167 8.78 8.18 -7.33
C SER A 167 9.61 7.44 -8.37
N PHE A 168 10.18 6.29 -8.02
CA PHE A 168 10.95 5.46 -8.93
C PHE A 168 10.08 4.92 -10.07
N ASP A 169 8.89 4.40 -9.77
CA ASP A 169 7.96 3.94 -10.81
C ASP A 169 7.55 5.08 -11.74
N ALA A 170 7.20 6.23 -11.17
CA ALA A 170 6.81 7.41 -11.93
C ALA A 170 7.95 7.94 -12.84
N MET A 171 9.21 7.77 -12.41
CA MET A 171 10.38 8.15 -13.20
C MET A 171 10.64 7.20 -14.38
N THR A 172 10.39 5.91 -14.20
CA THR A 172 10.81 4.80 -15.09
C THR A 172 9.69 4.26 -15.98
N THR A 173 8.48 4.84 -15.89
CA THR A 173 7.32 4.47 -16.72
C THR A 173 6.83 5.65 -17.55
N ASP A 174 6.19 5.35 -18.69
CA ASP A 174 5.59 6.37 -19.55
C ASP A 174 4.38 7.03 -18.86
N ARG A 175 4.28 8.35 -18.98
CA ARG A 175 3.19 9.19 -18.47
C ARG A 175 2.56 9.98 -19.63
N PRO A 176 1.31 10.49 -19.50
CA PRO A 176 0.61 11.18 -20.60
C PRO A 176 1.41 12.32 -21.24
N TYR A 177 2.24 12.97 -20.42
CA TYR A 177 2.98 14.18 -20.73
C TYR A 177 4.50 13.98 -20.76
N ARG A 178 5.01 12.74 -20.60
CA ARG A 178 6.45 12.47 -20.47
C ARG A 178 6.79 11.00 -20.73
N ALA A 179 7.82 10.75 -21.54
CA ALA A 179 8.39 9.41 -21.69
C ALA A 179 9.17 8.97 -20.43
N ALA A 180 9.31 7.65 -20.23
CA ALA A 180 10.16 7.07 -19.21
C ALA A 180 11.62 7.57 -19.30
N LEU A 181 12.29 7.69 -18.14
CA LEU A 181 13.73 7.96 -18.11
C LEU A 181 14.53 6.68 -18.42
N PRO A 182 15.70 6.79 -19.06
CA PRO A 182 16.62 5.66 -19.20
C PRO A 182 17.12 5.18 -17.83
N LEU A 183 17.27 3.86 -17.70
CA LEU A 183 17.88 3.18 -16.55
C LEU A 183 19.39 3.04 -16.72
#